data_AF-A0A2M8FUM1-F1
#
_entry.id   AF-A0A2M8FUM1-F1
#
_cell.length_a   1.000
_cell.length_b   1.000
_cell.length_c   1.000
_cell.angle_alpha   90.00
_cell.angle_beta   90.00
_cell.angle_gamma   90.00
#
_symmetry.space_group_name_H-M   'P 1'
#
loop_
_entity.id
_entity.type
_entity.pdbx_description
1 polymer ?
#
loop_
_entity_poly.entity_id
_entity_poly.type
_entity_poly.pdbx_seq_one_letter_code
_entity_poly.pdbx_strand_id
1 'polypeptide(L)'
;MMRLVIVSAVSIFLFSCSNSSEKDISVEQPTIEKDTIIDTFEERAAEVEKYSAILFSDSLNTNDEVALKLLNAYEEYIHYHSFETISMEYQFRAGELAKALNKPHVAIKHFNGLLERAPNHERAPLALFYKAMVIGDILLEHENAKRYYQEFIDKYPTHPLVESAKESIKLQGKSLEEIVKEFEKKNAS
;
A
#
# COMPACT_ATOMS: atom_id res chain seq x y z
N MET A 1 -11.65 -40.74 -37.56
CA MET A 1 -11.74 -42.20 -37.36
C MET A 1 -12.36 -42.46 -36.01
N MET A 2 -13.51 -43.10 -36.04
CA MET A 2 -14.37 -43.44 -34.92
C MET A 2 -13.79 -44.64 -34.16
N ARG A 3 -13.78 -44.60 -32.82
CA ARG A 3 -13.90 -45.82 -32.01
C ARG A 3 -14.86 -45.56 -30.86
N LEU A 4 -15.79 -46.49 -30.76
CA LEU A 4 -17.04 -46.51 -30.03
C LEU A 4 -17.00 -47.77 -29.12
N VAL A 5 -17.78 -47.72 -28.03
CA VAL A 5 -18.25 -48.85 -27.16
C VAL A 5 -17.15 -49.37 -26.19
N ILE A 6 -17.39 -49.57 -24.88
CA ILE A 6 -18.36 -50.53 -24.31
C ILE A 6 -18.90 -50.07 -22.93
N VAL A 7 -20.23 -50.12 -22.82
CA VAL A 7 -21.03 -50.12 -21.59
C VAL A 7 -20.95 -51.52 -20.97
N SER A 8 -20.68 -51.62 -19.67
CA SER A 8 -20.98 -52.82 -18.89
C SER A 8 -21.64 -52.44 -17.57
N ALA A 9 -22.84 -52.98 -17.39
CA ALA A 9 -23.74 -52.68 -16.30
C ALA A 9 -23.71 -53.78 -15.22
N VAL A 10 -24.09 -53.38 -14.01
CA VAL A 10 -24.70 -54.17 -12.92
C VAL A 10 -23.81 -55.16 -12.17
N SER A 11 -23.68 -54.94 -10.86
CA SER A 11 -23.85 -55.99 -9.86
C SER A 11 -24.44 -55.41 -8.58
N ILE A 12 -25.69 -55.77 -8.36
CA ILE A 12 -26.51 -55.51 -7.18
C ILE A 12 -25.99 -56.41 -6.05
N PHE A 13 -25.59 -55.82 -4.93
CA PHE A 13 -25.48 -56.53 -3.66
C PHE A 13 -26.55 -55.98 -2.71
N LEU A 14 -27.56 -56.81 -2.46
CA LEU A 14 -28.52 -56.67 -1.37
C LEU A 14 -28.09 -57.61 -0.23
N PHE A 15 -27.68 -57.06 0.91
CA PHE A 15 -27.65 -57.72 2.22
C PHE A 15 -27.88 -56.61 3.26
N SER A 16 -29.10 -56.51 3.83
CA SER A 16 -29.53 -57.10 5.11
C SER A 16 -29.40 -56.11 6.27
N CYS A 17 -30.54 -55.77 6.88
CA CYS A 17 -30.71 -54.70 7.87
C CYS A 17 -30.09 -55.00 9.25
N SER A 18 -29.57 -53.97 9.91
CA SER A 18 -29.70 -53.81 11.37
C SER A 18 -29.77 -52.33 11.77
N ASN A 19 -30.94 -51.96 12.28
CA ASN A 19 -31.29 -50.84 13.15
C ASN A 19 -30.14 -49.96 13.70
N SER A 20 -30.07 -48.70 13.25
CA SER A 20 -29.94 -47.53 14.14
C SER A 20 -30.17 -46.25 13.32
N SER A 21 -30.93 -45.34 13.91
CA SER A 21 -31.40 -44.07 13.36
C SER A 21 -30.25 -43.11 13.00
N GLU A 22 -29.99 -42.91 11.70
CA GLU A 22 -29.17 -41.82 11.18
C GLU A 22 -30.06 -40.60 10.93
N LYS A 23 -29.70 -39.47 11.54
CA LYS A 23 -30.29 -38.16 11.23
C LYS A 23 -29.89 -37.81 9.79
N ASP A 24 -30.88 -37.47 8.96
CA ASP A 24 -30.65 -36.81 7.69
C ASP A 24 -29.87 -35.52 7.92
N ILE A 25 -28.58 -35.53 7.56
CA ILE A 25 -27.79 -34.32 7.39
C ILE A 25 -28.16 -33.81 6.00
N SER A 26 -29.09 -32.86 5.92
CA SER A 26 -29.25 -32.05 4.72
C SER A 26 -28.00 -31.20 4.58
N VAL A 27 -27.11 -31.58 3.66
CA VAL A 27 -26.06 -30.68 3.19
C VAL A 27 -26.75 -29.58 2.41
N GLU A 28 -27.06 -28.46 3.08
CA GLU A 28 -27.33 -27.21 2.37
C GLU A 28 -26.11 -26.93 1.50
N GLN A 29 -26.33 -26.84 0.18
CA GLN A 29 -25.28 -26.37 -0.71
C GLN A 29 -24.85 -25.00 -0.23
N PRO A 30 -23.54 -24.74 -0.07
CA PRO A 30 -23.09 -23.40 0.23
C PRO A 30 -23.57 -22.50 -0.90
N THR A 31 -24.41 -21.53 -0.55
CA THR A 31 -24.70 -20.41 -1.43
C THR A 31 -23.36 -19.77 -1.75
N ILE A 32 -22.89 -19.95 -2.98
CA ILE A 32 -21.80 -19.15 -3.52
C ILE A 32 -22.39 -17.74 -3.59
N GLU A 33 -22.20 -16.94 -2.54
CA GLU A 33 -22.22 -15.49 -2.70
C GLU A 33 -21.20 -15.22 -3.79
N LYS A 34 -21.71 -14.78 -4.94
CA LYS A 34 -20.89 -14.36 -6.05
C LYS A 34 -20.24 -13.06 -5.60
N ASP A 35 -19.17 -13.19 -4.84
CA ASP A 35 -18.23 -12.12 -4.58
C ASP A 35 -17.88 -11.60 -5.97
N THR A 36 -18.35 -10.40 -6.31
CA THR A 36 -18.05 -9.77 -7.59
C THR A 36 -16.56 -9.57 -7.59
N ILE A 37 -15.83 -10.50 -8.20
CA ILE A 37 -14.39 -10.38 -8.37
C ILE A 37 -14.19 -9.14 -9.25
N ILE A 38 -13.81 -8.05 -8.61
CA ILE A 38 -13.37 -6.82 -9.27
C ILE A 38 -12.04 -7.17 -9.93
N ASP A 39 -12.03 -7.50 -11.23
CA ASP A 39 -10.78 -7.90 -11.93
C ASP A 39 -10.43 -6.95 -13.07
N THR A 40 -11.29 -5.98 -13.37
CA THR A 40 -10.98 -4.99 -14.40
C THR A 40 -10.21 -3.81 -13.83
N PHE A 41 -9.30 -3.28 -14.64
CA PHE A 41 -8.56 -2.06 -14.33
C PHE A 41 -9.53 -0.91 -14.03
N GLU A 42 -10.59 -0.76 -14.82
CA GLU A 42 -11.56 0.32 -14.73
C GLU A 42 -12.34 0.28 -13.42
N GLU A 43 -12.79 -0.90 -12.96
CA GLU A 43 -13.52 -1.01 -11.71
C GLU A 43 -12.62 -0.73 -10.49
N ARG A 44 -11.34 -1.15 -10.53
CA ARG A 44 -10.38 -0.82 -9.46
C ARG A 44 -10.04 0.68 -9.45
N ALA A 45 -9.89 1.29 -10.63
CA ALA A 45 -9.74 2.74 -10.74
C ALA A 45 -10.97 3.48 -10.18
N ALA A 46 -12.17 2.99 -10.45
CA ALA A 46 -13.41 3.58 -9.93
C ALA A 46 -13.50 3.52 -8.40
N GLU A 47 -13.04 2.45 -7.75
CA GLU A 47 -12.96 2.40 -6.27
C GLU A 47 -11.94 3.41 -5.71
N VAL A 48 -10.80 3.60 -6.38
CA VAL A 48 -9.84 4.66 -6.03
C VAL A 48 -10.49 6.05 -6.14
N GLU A 49 -11.17 6.32 -7.27
CA GLU A 49 -11.85 7.60 -7.50
C GLU A 49 -12.95 7.87 -6.47
N LYS A 50 -13.76 6.85 -6.15
CA LYS A 50 -14.82 6.93 -5.15
C LYS A 50 -14.28 7.34 -3.78
N TYR A 51 -13.29 6.63 -3.23
CA TYR A 51 -12.77 6.99 -1.91
C TYR A 51 -11.95 8.27 -1.93
N SER A 52 -11.27 8.57 -3.03
CA SER A 52 -10.60 9.86 -3.23
C SER A 52 -11.61 11.01 -3.19
N ALA A 53 -12.71 10.91 -3.91
CA ALA A 53 -13.76 11.93 -3.92
C ALA A 53 -14.37 12.13 -2.53
N ILE A 54 -14.66 11.05 -1.80
CA ILE A 54 -15.19 11.14 -0.44
C ILE A 54 -14.16 11.83 0.47
N LEU A 55 -12.90 11.40 0.46
CA LEU A 55 -11.87 11.92 1.34
C LEU A 55 -11.58 13.41 1.11
N PHE A 56 -11.63 13.88 -0.15
CA PHE A 56 -11.30 15.26 -0.50
C PHE A 56 -12.51 16.20 -0.63
N SER A 57 -13.75 15.68 -0.56
CA SER A 57 -14.98 16.49 -0.58
C SER A 57 -15.33 17.08 0.79
N ASP A 58 -14.93 16.43 1.88
CA ASP A 58 -15.24 16.85 3.24
C ASP A 58 -14.02 17.55 3.87
N SER A 59 -13.99 18.88 3.76
CA SER A 59 -12.87 19.71 4.22
C SER A 59 -12.75 19.82 5.74
N LEU A 60 -13.66 19.21 6.51
CA LEU A 60 -13.80 19.46 7.95
C LEU A 60 -13.44 18.28 8.85
N ASN A 61 -13.26 17.06 8.33
CA ASN A 61 -12.74 15.93 9.10
C ASN A 61 -12.04 14.91 8.20
N THR A 62 -10.76 14.65 8.44
CA THR A 62 -10.08 13.46 7.91
C THR A 62 -10.77 12.22 8.48
N ASN A 63 -11.57 11.55 7.67
CA ASN A 63 -12.18 10.29 8.03
C ASN A 63 -11.15 9.17 7.84
N ASP A 64 -10.49 8.76 8.93
CA ASP A 64 -9.49 7.68 8.94
C ASP A 64 -10.02 6.39 8.28
N GLU A 65 -11.32 6.09 8.42
CA GLU A 65 -11.93 4.94 7.77
C GLU A 65 -11.91 5.07 6.24
N VAL A 66 -12.24 6.25 5.70
CA VAL A 66 -12.20 6.52 4.26
C VAL A 66 -10.76 6.52 3.75
N ALA A 67 -9.84 7.09 4.52
CA ALA A 67 -8.42 7.06 4.19
C ALA A 67 -7.86 5.62 4.16
N LEU A 68 -8.28 4.75 5.08
CA LEU A 68 -7.92 3.33 5.06
C LEU A 68 -8.54 2.60 3.85
N LYS A 69 -9.79 2.92 3.49
CA LYS A 69 -10.45 2.38 2.29
C LYS A 69 -9.73 2.82 1.01
N LEU A 70 -9.33 4.08 0.92
CA LEU A 70 -8.54 4.61 -0.20
C LEU A 70 -7.15 3.96 -0.26
N LEU A 71 -6.47 3.78 0.88
CA LEU A 71 -5.20 3.07 0.92
C LEU A 71 -5.35 1.63 0.40
N ASN A 72 -6.37 0.91 0.86
CA ASN A 72 -6.67 -0.43 0.37
C ASN A 72 -6.96 -0.44 -1.13
N ALA A 73 -7.74 0.52 -1.64
CA ALA A 73 -8.02 0.63 -3.07
C ALA A 73 -6.75 0.84 -3.90
N TYR A 74 -5.80 1.66 -3.42
CA TYR A 74 -4.49 1.77 -4.07
C TYR A 74 -3.72 0.45 -4.03
N GLU A 75 -3.62 -0.21 -2.88
CA GLU A 75 -2.88 -1.48 -2.73
C GLU A 75 -3.44 -2.58 -3.62
N GLU A 76 -4.76 -2.70 -3.66
CA GLU A 76 -5.50 -3.62 -4.52
C GLU A 76 -5.24 -3.31 -6.00
N TYR A 77 -5.36 -2.05 -6.42
CA TYR A 77 -5.05 -1.65 -7.79
C TYR A 77 -3.62 -2.06 -8.17
N ILE A 78 -2.63 -1.73 -7.33
CA ILE A 78 -1.22 -2.03 -7.57
C ILE A 78 -1.00 -3.55 -7.66
N HIS A 79 -1.69 -4.33 -6.84
CA HIS A 79 -1.54 -5.78 -6.81
C HIS A 79 -1.94 -6.43 -8.15
N TYR A 80 -3.06 -6.01 -8.74
CA TYR A 80 -3.62 -6.62 -9.94
C TYR A 80 -3.22 -5.92 -11.25
N HIS A 81 -2.93 -4.60 -11.20
CA HIS A 81 -2.71 -3.77 -12.39
C HIS A 81 -1.41 -2.95 -12.31
N SER A 82 -0.36 -3.54 -11.73
CA SER A 82 0.97 -2.90 -11.61
C SER A 82 1.60 -2.48 -12.95
N PHE A 83 1.20 -3.06 -14.08
CA PHE A 83 1.74 -2.71 -15.40
C PHE A 83 1.09 -1.46 -16.00
N GLU A 84 -0.05 -1.01 -15.46
CA GLU A 84 -0.72 0.19 -15.92
C GLU A 84 0.08 1.45 -15.56
N THR A 85 0.08 2.43 -16.45
CA THR A 85 0.94 3.63 -16.30
C THR A 85 0.61 4.39 -15.01
N ILE A 86 -0.66 4.45 -14.63
CA ILE A 86 -1.13 5.15 -13.40
C ILE A 86 -0.70 4.43 -12.11
N SER A 87 -0.30 3.16 -12.18
CA SER A 87 0.13 2.37 -11.01
C SER A 87 1.25 3.08 -10.22
N MET A 88 2.16 3.77 -10.88
CA MET A 88 3.31 4.42 -10.25
C MET A 88 2.88 5.65 -9.44
N GLU A 89 1.89 6.39 -9.92
CA GLU A 89 1.27 7.49 -9.18
C GLU A 89 0.47 6.96 -7.98
N TYR A 90 -0.29 5.88 -8.16
CA TYR A 90 -1.00 5.24 -7.04
C TYR A 90 -0.05 4.65 -5.99
N GLN A 91 1.07 4.06 -6.41
CA GLN A 91 2.13 3.60 -5.52
C GLN A 91 2.69 4.75 -4.68
N PHE A 92 2.93 5.91 -5.30
CA PHE A 92 3.38 7.09 -4.57
C PHE A 92 2.32 7.58 -3.56
N ARG A 93 1.06 7.72 -4.00
CA ARG A 93 -0.05 8.20 -3.18
C ARG A 93 -0.37 7.26 -2.01
N ALA A 94 -0.26 5.95 -2.21
CA ALA A 94 -0.37 4.97 -1.13
C ALA A 94 0.68 5.21 -0.04
N GLY A 95 1.92 5.53 -0.43
CA GLY A 95 2.99 5.90 0.50
C GLY A 95 2.69 7.20 1.27
N GLU A 96 2.21 8.23 0.59
CA GLU A 96 1.81 9.49 1.23
C GLU A 96 0.66 9.32 2.21
N LEU A 97 -0.36 8.57 1.83
CA LEU A 97 -1.54 8.33 2.66
C LEU A 97 -1.19 7.45 3.87
N ALA A 98 -0.39 6.40 3.67
CA ALA A 98 0.11 5.57 4.76
C ALA A 98 0.95 6.39 5.76
N LYS A 99 1.76 7.34 5.29
CA LYS A 99 2.48 8.28 6.14
C LYS A 99 1.51 9.15 6.96
N ALA A 100 0.49 9.73 6.32
CA ALA A 100 -0.52 10.55 7.00
C ALA A 100 -1.31 9.75 8.07
N LEU A 101 -1.54 8.46 7.82
CA LEU A 101 -2.19 7.52 8.74
C LEU A 101 -1.25 6.95 9.83
N ASN A 102 -0.04 7.49 9.96
CA ASN A 102 0.99 7.00 10.88
C ASN A 102 1.29 5.49 10.75
N LYS A 103 1.35 5.00 9.50
CA LYS A 103 1.72 3.61 9.13
C LYS A 103 3.10 3.58 8.47
N PRO A 104 4.19 3.78 9.23
CA PRO A 104 5.52 4.03 8.67
C PRO A 104 6.02 2.89 7.77
N HIS A 105 5.84 1.62 8.18
CA HIS A 105 6.31 0.49 7.38
C HIS A 105 5.55 0.33 6.06
N VAL A 106 4.25 0.64 6.04
CA VAL A 106 3.44 0.62 4.81
C VAL A 106 3.87 1.77 3.89
N ALA A 107 4.12 2.96 4.44
CA ALA A 107 4.65 4.07 3.68
C ALA A 107 6.00 3.73 3.02
N ILE A 108 6.94 3.18 3.79
CA ILE A 108 8.27 2.76 3.30
C ILE A 108 8.15 1.66 2.24
N LYS A 109 7.28 0.64 2.44
CA LYS A 109 6.98 -0.38 1.42
C LYS A 109 6.59 0.28 0.10
N HIS A 110 5.70 1.27 0.17
CA HIS A 110 5.21 1.92 -1.03
C HIS A 110 6.27 2.76 -1.74
N PHE A 111 7.01 3.58 -1.00
CA PHE A 111 8.09 4.39 -1.57
C PHE A 111 9.20 3.52 -2.16
N ASN A 112 9.62 2.44 -1.49
CA ASN A 112 10.58 1.49 -2.04
C ASN A 112 10.07 0.85 -3.34
N GLY A 113 8.81 0.40 -3.36
CA GLY A 113 8.24 -0.22 -4.55
C GLY A 113 8.26 0.72 -5.78
N LEU A 114 8.04 2.03 -5.58
CA LEU A 114 8.18 3.00 -6.67
C LEU A 114 9.65 3.17 -7.09
N LEU A 115 10.56 3.34 -6.13
CA LEU A 115 11.99 3.53 -6.40
C LEU A 115 12.61 2.35 -7.14
N GLU A 116 12.16 1.13 -6.84
CA GLU A 116 12.64 -0.11 -7.47
C GLU A 116 12.07 -0.27 -8.89
N ARG A 117 10.77 -0.02 -9.08
CA ARG A 117 10.09 -0.24 -10.36
C ARG A 117 10.32 0.89 -11.36
N ALA A 118 10.43 2.14 -10.89
CA ALA A 118 10.50 3.32 -11.74
C ALA A 118 11.41 4.40 -11.12
N PRO A 119 12.73 4.15 -11.00
CA PRO A 119 13.67 5.11 -10.39
C PRO A 119 13.76 6.46 -11.11
N ASN A 120 13.35 6.51 -12.39
CA ASN A 120 13.34 7.74 -13.20
C ASN A 120 11.95 8.42 -13.26
N HIS A 121 10.95 7.91 -12.53
CA HIS A 121 9.63 8.52 -12.48
C HIS A 121 9.70 9.90 -11.81
N GLU A 122 8.85 10.84 -12.22
CA GLU A 122 8.83 12.21 -11.66
C GLU A 122 8.61 12.25 -10.14
N ARG A 123 7.94 11.22 -9.59
CA ARG A 123 7.70 11.05 -8.15
C ARG A 123 8.83 10.35 -7.40
N ALA A 124 9.77 9.69 -8.08
CA ALA A 124 10.85 8.94 -7.44
C ALA A 124 11.72 9.80 -6.50
N PRO A 125 12.12 11.04 -6.85
CA PRO A 125 12.82 11.92 -5.91
C PRO A 125 12.02 12.15 -4.63
N LEU A 126 10.73 12.45 -4.77
CA LEU A 126 9.86 12.74 -3.63
C LEU A 126 9.60 11.51 -2.76
N ALA A 127 9.51 10.32 -3.37
CA ALA A 127 9.40 9.06 -2.64
C ALA A 127 10.62 8.78 -1.78
N LEU A 128 11.84 9.02 -2.30
CA LEU A 128 13.07 8.86 -1.51
C LEU A 128 13.14 9.87 -0.35
N PHE A 129 12.77 11.13 -0.61
CA PHE A 129 12.72 12.17 0.42
C PHE A 129 11.71 11.80 1.52
N TYR A 130 10.49 11.39 1.17
CA TYR A 130 9.47 10.99 2.14
C TYR A 130 9.80 9.69 2.87
N LYS A 131 10.48 8.74 2.24
CA LYS A 131 11.04 7.58 2.94
C LYS A 131 12.00 8.02 4.05
N ALA A 132 12.95 8.91 3.75
CA ALA A 132 13.89 9.43 4.75
C ALA A 132 13.15 10.13 5.90
N MET A 133 12.15 10.94 5.57
CA MET A 133 11.29 11.63 6.54
C MET A 133 10.52 10.67 7.45
N VAL A 134 9.88 9.64 6.91
CA VAL A 134 9.17 8.62 7.71
C VAL A 134 10.13 7.90 8.66
N ILE A 135 11.33 7.56 8.18
CA ILE A 135 12.35 6.87 8.99
C ILE A 135 12.85 7.76 10.14
N GLY A 136 13.10 9.04 9.87
CA GLY A 136 13.64 9.96 10.87
C GLY A 136 12.60 10.47 11.86
N ASP A 137 11.41 10.81 11.36
CA ASP A 137 10.45 11.61 12.12
C ASP A 137 9.39 10.73 12.78
N ILE A 138 9.07 9.58 12.18
CA ILE A 138 8.07 8.63 12.73
C ILE A 138 8.75 7.46 13.43
N LEU A 139 9.76 6.83 12.79
CA LEU A 139 10.48 5.70 13.40
C LEU A 139 11.63 6.13 14.32
N LEU A 140 11.99 7.42 14.33
CA LEU A 140 13.09 7.98 15.13
C LEU A 140 14.45 7.31 14.85
N GLU A 141 14.63 6.76 13.65
CA GLU A 141 15.87 6.14 13.20
C GLU A 141 16.78 7.17 12.52
N HIS A 142 17.25 8.14 13.31
CA HIS A 142 17.95 9.33 12.83
C HIS A 142 19.14 9.06 11.90
N GLU A 143 19.98 8.07 12.21
CA GLU A 143 21.15 7.73 11.37
C GLU A 143 20.75 7.11 10.03
N ASN A 144 19.68 6.31 10.01
CA ASN A 144 19.13 5.78 8.75
C ASN A 144 18.50 6.92 7.93
N ALA A 145 17.77 7.83 8.58
CA ALA A 145 17.20 8.99 7.92
C ALA A 145 18.28 9.87 7.25
N LYS A 146 19.37 10.18 7.98
CA LYS A 146 20.51 10.92 7.42
C LYS A 146 21.09 10.24 6.18
N ARG A 147 21.25 8.91 6.21
CA ARG A 147 21.74 8.13 5.05
C ARG A 147 20.83 8.30 3.83
N TYR A 148 19.52 8.20 3.99
CA TYR A 148 18.57 8.32 2.87
C TYR A 148 18.40 9.77 2.38
N TYR A 149 18.51 10.76 3.25
CA TYR A 149 18.59 12.16 2.82
C TYR A 149 19.87 12.44 2.02
N GLN A 150 21.00 11.85 2.42
CA GLN A 150 22.24 11.96 1.65
C GLN A 150 22.09 11.27 0.28
N GLU A 151 21.49 10.07 0.24
CA GLU A 151 21.20 9.39 -1.03
C GLU A 151 20.31 10.25 -1.94
N PHE A 152 19.32 10.95 -1.38
CA PHE A 152 18.49 11.89 -2.14
C PHE A 152 19.30 13.05 -2.72
N ILE A 153 20.20 13.66 -1.94
CA ILE A 153 21.08 14.74 -2.41
C ILE A 153 21.99 14.25 -3.52
N ASP A 154 22.55 13.05 -3.38
CA ASP A 154 23.50 12.49 -4.35
C ASP A 154 22.81 12.10 -5.66
N LYS A 155 21.60 11.52 -5.59
CA LYS A 155 20.83 11.09 -6.76
C LYS A 155 20.10 12.23 -7.46
N TYR A 156 19.65 13.24 -6.72
CA TYR A 156 18.82 14.33 -7.25
C TYR A 156 19.37 15.71 -6.88
N PRO A 157 20.61 16.04 -7.28
CA PRO A 157 21.34 17.22 -6.79
C PRO A 157 20.73 18.57 -7.20
N THR A 158 19.85 18.58 -8.21
CA THR A 158 19.15 19.79 -8.69
C THR A 158 17.70 19.86 -8.22
N HIS A 159 17.23 18.92 -7.40
CA HIS A 159 15.84 18.91 -6.93
C HIS A 159 15.59 20.08 -5.96
N PRO A 160 14.41 20.74 -6.01
CA PRO A 160 14.10 21.87 -5.11
C PRO A 160 14.20 21.58 -3.61
N LEU A 161 14.13 20.30 -3.22
CA LEU A 161 14.20 19.85 -1.81
C LEU A 161 15.62 19.51 -1.33
N VAL A 162 16.66 19.73 -2.13
CA VAL A 162 18.05 19.44 -1.73
C VAL A 162 18.46 20.23 -0.49
N GLU A 163 18.14 21.52 -0.42
CA GLU A 163 18.43 22.32 0.77
C GLU A 163 17.60 21.87 1.99
N SER A 164 16.35 21.47 1.78
CA SER A 164 15.53 20.88 2.84
C SER A 164 16.14 19.58 3.38
N ALA A 165 16.64 18.69 2.51
CA ALA A 165 17.30 17.46 2.92
C ALA A 165 18.57 17.73 3.74
N LYS A 166 19.38 18.72 3.35
CA LYS A 166 20.57 19.15 4.10
C LYS A 166 20.21 19.68 5.49
N GLU A 167 19.15 20.48 5.61
CA GLU A 167 18.66 20.94 6.91
C GLU A 167 18.11 19.78 7.75
N SER A 168 17.34 18.87 7.15
CA SER A 168 16.86 17.66 7.83
C SER A 168 18.02 16.85 8.42
N ILE A 169 19.10 16.61 7.67
CA ILE A 169 20.30 15.92 8.18
C ILE A 169 20.86 16.60 9.43
N LYS A 170 20.92 17.94 9.46
CA LYS A 170 21.43 18.71 10.61
C LYS A 170 20.52 18.60 11.83
N LEU A 171 19.21 18.44 11.63
CA LEU A 171 18.21 18.40 12.71
C LEU A 171 18.02 16.99 13.28
N GLN A 172 18.26 15.94 12.49
CA GLN A 172 18.03 14.56 12.92
C GLN A 172 18.80 14.19 14.21
N GLY A 173 18.03 13.81 15.23
CA GLY A 173 18.52 13.40 16.55
C GLY A 173 18.82 14.53 17.54
N LYS A 174 18.57 15.78 17.18
CA LYS A 174 18.74 16.92 18.09
C LYS A 174 17.56 17.09 19.03
N SER A 175 17.84 17.54 20.26
CA SER A 175 16.81 18.00 21.17
C SER A 175 16.28 19.38 20.77
N LEU A 176 15.10 19.75 21.29
CA LEU A 176 14.54 21.08 21.07
C LEU A 176 15.47 22.18 21.60
N GLU A 177 16.09 21.96 22.75
CA GLU A 177 17.04 22.90 23.37
C GLU A 177 18.27 23.14 22.48
N GLU A 178 18.81 22.08 21.86
CA GLU A 178 19.93 22.19 20.92
C GLU A 178 19.53 23.01 19.68
N ILE A 179 18.33 22.76 19.14
CA ILE A 179 17.80 23.48 17.98
C ILE A 179 17.62 24.97 18.30
N VAL A 180 16.99 25.30 19.44
CA VAL A 180 16.78 26.70 19.88
C VAL A 180 18.12 27.42 20.03
N LYS A 181 19.09 26.80 20.69
CA LYS A 181 20.43 27.38 20.90
C LYS A 181 21.16 27.67 19.60
N GLU A 182 21.06 26.79 18.60
CA GLU A 182 21.65 27.02 17.28
C GLU A 182 20.97 28.16 16.52
N PHE A 183 19.65 28.29 16.66
CA PHE A 183 18.89 29.37 16.05
C PHE A 183 19.23 30.73 16.67
N GLU A 184 19.30 30.83 18.00
CA GLU A 184 19.74 32.04 18.72
C GLU A 184 21.14 32.49 18.30
N LYS A 185 22.07 31.53 18.17
CA LYS A 185 23.45 31.82 17.74
C LYS A 185 23.52 32.36 16.30
N LYS A 186 22.72 31.82 15.38
CA LYS A 186 22.65 32.30 13.98
C LYS A 186 22.07 33.71 13.87
N ASN A 187 21.09 34.07 14.70
CA ASN A 187 20.44 35.39 14.66
C ASN A 187 21.21 36.49 15.41
N ALA A 188 22.17 36.11 16.25
CA ALA A 188 23.04 37.04 16.97
C ALA A 188 24.32 37.42 16.18
N SER A 189 24.51 36.86 14.98
CA SER A 189 25.66 37.08 14.09
C SER A 189 25.25 37.87 12.85
#